data_AF-A0AAJ3LQ03-F1
#
_entry.id   AF-A0AAJ3LQ03-F1
#
_cell.length_a   1.000
_cell.length_b   1.000
_cell.length_c   1.000
_cell.angle_alpha   90.00
_cell.angle_beta   90.00
_cell.angle_gamma   90.00
#
_symmetry.space_group_name_H-M   'P 1'
#
loop_
_entity.id
_entity.type
_entity.pdbx_description
1 polymer ?
#
loop_
_entity_poly.entity_id
_entity_poly.type
_entity_poly.pdbx_seq_one_letter_code
_entity_poly.pdbx_strand_id
1 'polypeptide(L)'
;MSATTYSKTENRWLITTTKYAVQKEVRLGLHWWADGDSVSDDYTSDDSPEEILGVWLAQLSDDVVHISWSVQVWESDDDRHWSTEPAPRFSQGNFGRNGADSFETHYRPPQNLSSDEPINWNRLPVVDKLWTERGDKGGFLQEVTGWKPSPFQTHVDTRLVLAAAGML
;
A
#
# COMPACT_ATOMS: atom_id res chain seq x y z
N MET A 1 1.30 11.95 20.09
CA MET A 1 2.04 12.72 19.07
C MET A 1 1.91 11.93 17.78
N SER A 2 1.26 12.48 16.75
CA SER A 2 1.16 11.78 15.46
C SER A 2 2.56 11.79 14.83
N ALA A 3 3.15 10.62 14.59
CA ALA A 3 4.45 10.55 13.93
C ALA A 3 4.25 10.96 12.46
N THR A 4 4.90 12.03 12.03
CA THR A 4 4.82 12.51 10.64
C THR A 4 5.43 11.50 9.69
N THR A 5 4.77 11.25 8.56
CA THR A 5 5.28 10.45 7.45
C THR A 5 6.68 10.93 7.03
N TYR A 6 7.57 10.01 6.65
CA TYR A 6 8.87 10.38 6.09
C TYR A 6 8.70 11.23 4.83
N SER A 7 9.38 12.38 4.78
CA SER A 7 9.55 13.15 3.56
C SER A 7 10.37 12.36 2.51
N LYS A 8 10.37 12.81 1.25
CA LYS A 8 11.21 12.19 0.21
C LYS A 8 12.71 12.15 0.58
N THR A 9 13.18 13.17 1.31
CA THR A 9 14.57 13.25 1.76
C THR A 9 14.86 12.28 2.90
N GLU A 10 13.96 12.15 3.88
CA GLU A 10 14.12 11.21 4.99
C GLU A 10 13.90 9.75 4.56
N ASN A 11 13.10 9.52 3.53
CA ASN A 11 12.74 8.19 3.02
C ASN A 11 13.81 7.61 2.08
N ARG A 12 15.08 7.65 2.51
CA ARG A 12 16.23 7.14 1.76
C ARG A 12 16.91 6.06 2.61
N TRP A 13 16.95 4.84 2.09
CA TRP A 13 17.37 3.67 2.85
C TRP A 13 18.43 2.88 2.12
N LEU A 14 19.41 2.38 2.85
CA LEU A 14 20.28 1.30 2.39
C LEU A 14 19.66 -0.02 2.83
N ILE A 15 19.19 -0.81 1.86
CA ILE A 15 18.75 -2.18 2.11
C ILE A 15 19.84 -3.16 1.73
N THR A 16 19.95 -4.26 2.47
CA THR A 16 20.92 -5.34 2.20
C THR A 16 20.17 -6.65 2.05
N THR A 17 20.30 -7.30 0.89
CA THR A 17 19.71 -8.63 0.67
C THR A 17 20.33 -9.66 1.61
N THR A 18 19.50 -10.50 2.25
CA THR A 18 19.96 -11.50 3.22
C THR A 18 20.79 -12.59 2.54
N LYS A 19 20.39 -13.02 1.33
CA LYS A 19 21.01 -14.15 0.61
C LYS A 19 22.38 -13.84 0.01
N TYR A 20 22.55 -12.65 -0.56
CA TYR A 20 23.74 -12.29 -1.35
C TYR A 20 24.52 -11.11 -0.79
N ALA A 21 24.06 -10.48 0.29
CA ALA A 21 24.65 -9.28 0.88
C ALA A 21 24.80 -8.10 -0.11
N VAL A 22 24.00 -8.10 -1.19
CA VAL A 22 23.92 -6.98 -2.14
C VAL A 22 23.24 -5.80 -1.45
N GLN A 23 23.86 -4.64 -1.54
CA GLN A 23 23.35 -3.38 -1.02
C GLN A 23 22.71 -2.55 -2.12
N LYS A 24 21.60 -1.90 -1.80
CA LYS A 24 20.89 -0.97 -2.68
C LYS A 24 20.40 0.24 -1.92
N GLU A 25 20.56 1.43 -2.51
CA GLU A 25 19.87 2.63 -2.05
C GLU A 25 18.46 2.64 -2.62
N VAL A 26 17.46 2.82 -1.77
CA VAL A 26 16.05 2.73 -2.14
C VAL A 26 15.20 3.74 -1.40
N ARG A 27 14.00 3.98 -1.93
CA ARG A 27 12.87 4.52 -1.17
C ARG A 27 11.93 3.37 -0.81
N LEU A 28 11.23 3.49 0.32
CA LEU A 28 10.27 2.49 0.78
C LEU A 28 8.89 3.09 0.95
N GLY A 29 7.84 2.32 0.67
CA GLY A 29 6.48 2.79 0.82
C GLY A 29 5.51 1.64 1.03
N LEU A 30 4.33 1.97 1.54
CA LEU A 30 3.31 0.99 1.88
C LEU A 30 2.26 0.97 0.78
N HIS A 31 2.24 -0.14 0.05
CA HIS A 31 1.18 -0.43 -0.88
C HIS A 31 0.10 -1.27 -0.19
N TRP A 32 -1.16 -1.03 -0.56
CA TRP A 32 -2.32 -1.58 0.12
C TRP A 32 -3.27 -2.24 -0.87
N TRP A 33 -4.12 -3.13 -0.40
CA TRP A 33 -5.24 -3.71 -1.14
C TRP A 33 -6.43 -3.85 -0.21
N ALA A 34 -7.62 -3.49 -0.69
CA ALA A 34 -8.86 -3.77 0.02
C ALA A 34 -9.43 -5.06 -0.53
N ASP A 35 -9.96 -5.94 0.33
CA ASP A 35 -10.56 -7.18 -0.14
C ASP A 35 -11.66 -6.91 -1.20
N GLY A 36 -11.64 -7.69 -2.28
CA GLY A 36 -12.53 -7.52 -3.44
C GLY A 36 -12.08 -6.46 -4.45
N ASP A 37 -11.02 -5.68 -4.19
CA ASP A 37 -10.54 -4.65 -5.14
C ASP A 37 -10.09 -5.23 -6.50
N SER A 38 -9.90 -6.56 -6.58
CA SER A 38 -9.67 -7.31 -7.83
C SER A 38 -10.79 -7.19 -8.85
N VAL A 39 -11.97 -6.68 -8.48
CA VAL A 39 -13.03 -6.35 -9.45
C VAL A 39 -12.51 -5.42 -10.54
N SER A 40 -11.51 -4.57 -10.24
CA SER A 40 -10.87 -3.71 -11.24
C SER A 40 -10.16 -4.47 -12.37
N ASP A 41 -9.90 -5.77 -12.21
CA ASP A 41 -9.23 -6.59 -13.24
C ASP A 41 -10.10 -6.79 -14.49
N ASP A 42 -11.41 -6.59 -14.35
CA ASP A 42 -12.38 -6.69 -15.44
C ASP A 42 -12.64 -5.34 -16.14
N TYR A 43 -11.93 -4.27 -15.74
CA TYR A 43 -12.11 -2.89 -16.22
C TYR A 43 -10.77 -2.24 -16.60
N THR A 44 -10.86 -1.07 -17.21
CA THR A 44 -9.73 -0.25 -17.68
C THR A 44 -9.81 1.17 -17.12
N SER A 45 -8.71 1.91 -17.15
CA SER A 45 -8.66 3.31 -16.67
C SER A 45 -9.63 4.27 -17.39
N ASP A 46 -10.21 3.85 -18.52
CA ASP A 46 -11.22 4.61 -19.26
C ASP A 46 -12.64 4.44 -18.68
N ASP A 47 -12.86 3.42 -17.83
CA ASP A 47 -14.13 3.14 -17.17
C ASP A 47 -14.34 4.04 -15.93
N SER A 48 -15.59 4.41 -15.63
CA SER A 48 -15.91 5.32 -14.53
C SER A 48 -15.54 4.71 -13.17
N PRO A 49 -14.76 5.43 -12.34
CA PRO A 49 -14.41 4.94 -11.01
C PRO A 49 -15.64 4.88 -10.09
N GLU A 50 -16.67 5.71 -10.30
CA GLU A 50 -17.95 5.63 -9.57
C GLU A 50 -18.72 4.35 -9.89
N GLU A 51 -18.75 3.95 -11.16
CA GLU A 51 -19.40 2.71 -11.60
C GLU A 51 -18.71 1.49 -10.98
N ILE A 52 -17.37 1.46 -11.04
CA ILE A 52 -16.58 0.37 -10.46
C ILE A 52 -16.72 0.34 -8.94
N LEU A 53 -16.76 1.49 -8.27
CA LEU A 53 -17.05 1.57 -6.85
C LEU A 53 -18.41 0.93 -6.53
N GLY A 54 -19.45 1.22 -7.33
CA GLY A 54 -20.76 0.60 -7.18
C GLY A 54 -20.74 -0.92 -7.33
N VAL A 55 -20.01 -1.44 -8.33
CA VAL A 55 -19.84 -2.89 -8.54
C VAL A 55 -19.07 -3.51 -7.36
N TRP A 56 -17.99 -2.86 -6.91
CA TRP A 56 -17.22 -3.32 -5.76
C TRP A 56 -18.10 -3.41 -4.51
N LEU A 57 -18.85 -2.36 -4.18
CA LEU A 57 -19.73 -2.34 -3.01
C LEU A 57 -20.81 -3.42 -3.08
N ALA A 58 -21.37 -3.68 -4.26
CA ALA A 58 -22.41 -4.69 -4.46
C ALA A 58 -21.92 -6.13 -4.25
N GLN A 59 -20.61 -6.39 -4.35
CA GLN A 59 -20.03 -7.72 -4.18
C GLN A 59 -19.61 -8.00 -2.72
N LEU A 60 -19.51 -6.96 -1.88
CA LEU A 60 -19.07 -7.10 -0.49
C LEU A 60 -20.14 -7.83 0.33
N SER A 61 -19.71 -8.77 1.17
CA SER A 61 -20.58 -9.47 2.11
C SER A 61 -20.83 -8.70 3.41
N ASP A 62 -20.03 -7.66 3.68
CA ASP A 62 -20.08 -6.82 4.88
C ASP A 62 -19.58 -5.40 4.52
N ASP A 63 -19.95 -4.39 5.31
CA ASP A 63 -19.48 -3.01 5.13
C ASP A 63 -18.02 -2.85 5.63
N VAL A 64 -17.55 -3.74 6.51
CA VAL A 64 -16.18 -3.74 7.02
C VAL A 64 -15.29 -4.62 6.13
N VAL A 65 -14.33 -3.98 5.46
CA VAL A 65 -13.42 -4.61 4.50
C VAL A 65 -12.02 -4.68 5.08
N HIS A 66 -11.38 -5.84 4.94
CA HIS A 66 -10.00 -6.03 5.35
C HIS A 66 -9.00 -5.39 4.36
N ILE A 67 -7.86 -4.91 4.89
CA ILE A 67 -6.79 -4.25 4.14
C ILE A 67 -5.49 -5.03 4.30
N SER A 68 -4.95 -5.49 3.17
CA SER A 68 -3.64 -6.14 3.09
C SER A 68 -2.54 -5.16 2.71
N TRP A 69 -1.30 -5.44 3.10
CA TRP A 69 -0.16 -4.54 2.93
C TRP A 69 1.08 -5.22 2.34
N SER A 70 1.80 -4.49 1.50
CA SER A 70 3.16 -4.80 1.05
C SER A 70 4.06 -3.58 1.16
N VAL A 71 5.36 -3.82 1.17
CA VAL A 71 6.39 -2.80 1.05
C VAL A 71 6.78 -2.72 -0.41
N GLN A 72 6.60 -1.55 -1.02
CA GLN A 72 7.20 -1.21 -2.31
C GLN A 72 8.61 -0.68 -2.11
N VAL A 73 9.53 -1.16 -2.95
CA VAL A 73 10.95 -0.81 -2.96
C VAL A 73 11.25 -0.13 -4.30
N TRP A 74 11.57 1.17 -4.26
CA TRP A 74 11.98 1.92 -5.46
C TRP A 74 13.48 2.12 -5.47
N GLU A 75 14.15 1.63 -6.51
CA GLU A 75 15.61 1.81 -6.72
C GLU A 75 15.93 3.15 -7.42
N SER A 76 14.92 3.84 -7.95
CA SER A 76 15.06 5.15 -8.58
C SER A 76 14.06 6.15 -7.99
N ASP A 77 14.24 7.43 -8.34
CA ASP A 77 13.29 8.49 -8.00
C ASP A 77 12.04 8.49 -8.91
N ASP A 78 12.01 7.63 -9.94
CA ASP A 78 10.77 7.37 -10.67
C ASP A 78 9.91 6.39 -9.86
N ASP A 79 8.67 6.77 -9.58
CA ASP A 79 7.73 5.91 -8.84
C ASP A 79 7.17 4.77 -9.73
N ARG A 80 7.80 4.48 -10.89
CA ARG A 80 7.27 3.57 -11.92
C ARG A 80 7.87 2.17 -11.85
N HIS A 81 9.08 2.03 -11.31
CA HIS A 81 9.74 0.73 -11.17
C HIS A 81 9.94 0.38 -9.70
N TRP A 82 9.25 -0.66 -9.25
CA TRP A 82 9.36 -1.16 -7.89
C TRP A 82 9.37 -2.68 -7.85
N SER A 83 9.93 -3.24 -6.77
CA SER A 83 9.63 -4.60 -6.31
C SER A 83 8.74 -4.55 -5.07
N THR A 84 7.93 -5.59 -4.85
CA THR A 84 7.10 -5.70 -3.64
C THR A 84 7.49 -6.89 -2.81
N GLU A 85 7.46 -6.68 -1.51
CA GLU A 85 7.54 -7.74 -0.51
C GLU A 85 6.36 -7.64 0.46
N PRO A 86 5.85 -8.75 1.02
CA PRO A 86 4.82 -8.68 2.05
C PRO A 86 5.29 -7.83 3.23
N ALA A 87 4.38 -6.99 3.76
CA ALA A 87 4.77 -6.04 4.78
C ALA A 87 5.02 -6.74 6.14
N PRO A 88 6.00 -6.26 6.93
CA PRO A 88 6.31 -6.77 8.26
C PRO A 88 5.08 -6.94 9.15
N ARG A 89 4.87 -8.14 9.73
CA ARG A 89 3.90 -8.39 10.83
C ARG A 89 2.42 -8.03 10.60
N PHE A 90 2.06 -7.48 9.44
CA PHE A 90 0.70 -7.05 9.07
C PHE A 90 0.16 -7.77 7.82
N SER A 91 0.95 -8.65 7.21
CA SER A 91 0.51 -9.54 6.13
C SER A 91 -0.31 -10.73 6.67
N GLN A 92 -1.45 -10.47 7.31
CA GLN A 92 -2.48 -11.51 7.46
C GLN A 92 -3.48 -11.31 6.33
N GLY A 93 -3.39 -12.12 5.26
CA GLY A 93 -4.18 -12.00 4.03
C GLY A 93 -3.67 -12.94 2.94
N ASN A 94 -4.27 -12.93 1.75
CA ASN A 94 -4.02 -13.92 0.66
C ASN A 94 -2.56 -14.05 0.17
N PHE A 95 -1.67 -13.10 0.49
CA PHE A 95 -0.22 -13.22 0.27
C PHE A 95 0.48 -14.18 1.25
N GLY A 96 -0.18 -14.51 2.36
CA GLY A 96 0.29 -15.41 3.41
C GLY A 96 -0.02 -16.89 3.16
N ARG A 97 -0.38 -17.32 1.94
CA ARG A 97 -0.62 -18.76 1.67
C ARG A 97 0.58 -19.65 2.01
N ASN A 98 1.78 -19.08 2.17
CA ASN A 98 3.00 -19.78 2.62
C ASN A 98 3.61 -19.24 3.94
N GLY A 99 2.88 -18.44 4.73
CA GLY A 99 3.13 -18.22 6.16
C GLY A 99 4.49 -17.71 6.67
N ALA A 100 5.50 -17.41 5.84
CA ALA A 100 6.85 -17.13 6.33
C ALA A 100 7.63 -16.02 5.61
N ASP A 101 7.16 -15.52 4.46
CA ASP A 101 7.88 -14.50 3.69
C ASP A 101 7.34 -13.11 4.01
N SER A 102 8.20 -12.26 4.56
CA SER A 102 8.00 -10.81 4.69
C SER A 102 9.23 -10.08 4.18
N PHE A 103 9.17 -8.75 4.16
CA PHE A 103 10.34 -7.92 3.86
C PHE A 103 11.60 -8.37 4.62
N GLU A 104 11.49 -8.73 5.90
CA GLU A 104 12.62 -9.19 6.72
C GLU A 104 13.16 -10.57 6.36
N THR A 105 12.40 -11.38 5.63
CA THR A 105 12.89 -12.65 5.09
C THR A 105 13.93 -12.40 4.00
N HIS A 106 13.74 -11.35 3.20
CA HIS A 106 14.57 -11.06 2.04
C HIS A 106 15.67 -10.02 2.31
N TYR A 107 15.45 -9.11 3.27
CA TYR A 107 16.36 -8.01 3.56
C TYR A 107 16.68 -7.91 5.06
N ARG A 108 17.91 -7.49 5.35
CA ARG A 108 18.28 -7.02 6.69
C ARG A 108 17.52 -5.72 7.02
N PRO A 109 17.38 -5.35 8.31
CA PRO A 109 16.77 -4.07 8.69
C PRO A 109 17.36 -2.90 7.87
N PRO A 110 16.52 -2.09 7.21
CA PRO A 110 16.98 -0.94 6.44
C PRO A 110 17.75 0.06 7.30
N GLN A 111 18.84 0.60 6.78
CA GLN A 111 19.59 1.69 7.41
C GLN A 111 19.16 3.02 6.78
N ASN A 112 18.77 4.00 7.61
CA ASN A 112 18.41 5.32 7.10
C ASN A 112 19.66 6.09 6.66
N LEU A 113 19.68 6.57 5.41
CA LEU A 113 20.83 7.29 4.86
C LEU A 113 20.96 8.74 5.37
N SER A 114 19.92 9.28 6.00
CA SER A 114 19.88 10.67 6.48
C SER A 114 20.06 10.81 8.00
N SER A 115 19.70 9.79 8.78
CA SER A 115 19.66 9.88 10.24
C SER A 115 20.32 8.72 10.99
N ASP A 116 20.71 7.64 10.30
CA ASP A 116 21.11 6.36 10.92
C ASP A 116 20.08 5.77 11.92
N GLU A 117 18.85 6.32 11.97
CA GLU A 117 17.79 5.80 12.83
C GLU A 117 17.21 4.50 12.27
N PRO A 118 16.76 3.57 13.14
CA PRO A 118 15.98 2.42 12.72
C PRO A 118 14.70 2.83 11.99
N ILE A 119 14.27 2.01 11.03
CA ILE A 119 13.01 2.22 10.33
C ILE A 119 11.81 2.20 11.30
N ASN A 120 11.00 3.24 11.22
CA ASN A 120 9.65 3.25 11.80
C ASN A 120 8.65 3.00 10.68
N TRP A 121 8.17 1.75 10.59
CA TRP A 121 7.25 1.33 9.55
C TRP A 121 5.95 2.17 9.51
N ASN A 122 5.47 2.67 10.64
CA ASN A 122 4.26 3.53 10.70
C ASN A 122 4.46 4.93 10.11
N ARG A 123 5.72 5.33 9.83
CA ARG A 123 6.04 6.59 9.17
C ARG A 123 6.25 6.43 7.66
N LEU A 124 6.23 5.20 7.13
CA LEU A 124 6.35 5.02 5.69
C LEU A 124 5.17 5.67 4.96
N PRO A 125 5.39 6.31 3.80
CA PRO A 125 4.31 6.86 3.01
C PRO A 125 3.43 5.73 2.48
N VAL A 126 2.10 5.91 2.60
CA VAL A 126 1.13 5.04 1.93
C VAL A 126 1.01 5.48 0.48
N VAL A 127 1.21 4.55 -0.44
CA VAL A 127 1.18 4.78 -1.88
C VAL A 127 -0.21 5.19 -2.33
N ASP A 128 -0.27 6.27 -3.10
CA ASP A 128 -1.51 6.71 -3.75
C ASP A 128 -1.84 5.79 -4.92
N LYS A 129 -3.11 5.41 -5.02
CA LYS A 129 -3.66 4.70 -6.17
C LYS A 129 -4.48 5.66 -7.02
N LEU A 130 -4.23 5.65 -8.32
CA LEU A 130 -4.87 6.53 -9.30
C LEU A 130 -5.53 5.66 -10.39
N TRP A 131 -6.85 5.70 -10.48
CA TRP A 131 -7.59 4.88 -11.43
C TRP A 131 -7.50 5.46 -12.83
N THR A 132 -7.97 6.70 -13.02
CA THR A 132 -8.07 7.29 -14.37
C THR A 132 -6.70 7.56 -15.00
N GLU A 133 -5.65 7.80 -14.19
CA GLU A 133 -4.30 8.04 -14.72
C GLU A 133 -3.51 6.75 -15.00
N ARG A 134 -3.63 5.73 -14.13
CA ARG A 134 -2.74 4.57 -14.13
C ARG A 134 -3.43 3.21 -14.16
N GLY A 135 -4.74 3.15 -13.93
CA GLY A 135 -5.48 1.89 -13.77
C GLY A 135 -5.05 1.13 -12.52
N ASP A 136 -4.64 1.84 -11.46
CA ASP A 136 -4.18 1.18 -10.24
C ASP A 136 -5.33 0.38 -9.62
N LYS A 137 -5.10 -0.90 -9.33
CA LYS A 137 -6.13 -1.77 -8.71
C LYS A 137 -6.63 -1.20 -7.39
N GLY A 138 -7.93 -1.05 -7.23
CA GLY A 138 -8.52 -0.37 -6.06
C GLY A 138 -8.38 1.16 -6.05
N GLY A 139 -7.82 1.76 -7.12
CA GLY A 139 -7.69 3.21 -7.27
C GLY A 139 -9.04 3.91 -7.36
N PHE A 140 -10.08 3.24 -7.89
CA PHE A 140 -11.44 3.77 -7.98
C PHE A 140 -11.95 4.23 -6.60
N LEU A 141 -11.63 3.50 -5.53
CA LEU A 141 -12.04 3.83 -4.17
C LEU A 141 -11.40 5.14 -3.72
N GLN A 142 -10.08 5.27 -3.88
CA GLN A 142 -9.35 6.47 -3.49
C GLN A 142 -9.75 7.68 -4.33
N GLU A 143 -9.95 7.50 -5.63
CA GLU A 143 -10.29 8.57 -6.55
C GLU A 143 -11.68 9.14 -6.28
N VAL A 144 -12.68 8.29 -6.05
CA VAL A 144 -14.05 8.73 -5.78
C VAL A 144 -14.22 9.30 -4.38
N THR A 145 -13.60 8.70 -3.38
CA THR A 145 -13.86 9.05 -1.96
C THR A 145 -12.82 9.98 -1.36
N GLY A 146 -11.68 10.18 -2.03
CA GLY A 146 -10.51 10.84 -1.46
C GLY A 146 -9.86 10.08 -0.29
N TRP A 147 -10.37 8.89 0.06
CA TRP A 147 -9.88 8.13 1.19
C TRP A 147 -8.66 7.29 0.82
N LYS A 148 -7.73 7.21 1.77
CA LYS A 148 -6.58 6.31 1.75
C LYS A 148 -6.36 5.80 3.17
N PRO A 149 -5.98 4.52 3.37
CA PRO A 149 -5.75 4.01 4.70
C PRO A 149 -4.56 4.70 5.38
N SER A 150 -4.62 4.77 6.70
CA SER A 150 -3.43 5.05 7.51
C SER A 150 -2.46 3.86 7.46
N PRO A 151 -1.14 4.06 7.64
CA PRO A 151 -0.16 2.97 7.69
C PRO A 151 -0.63 1.81 8.58
N PHE A 152 -0.71 0.61 8.00
CA PHE A 152 -1.14 -0.62 8.67
C PHE A 152 -2.55 -0.60 9.27
N GLN A 153 -3.42 0.30 8.83
CA GLN A 153 -4.85 0.14 9.05
C GLN A 153 -5.28 -1.21 8.45
N THR A 154 -5.86 -2.08 9.27
CA THR A 154 -6.21 -3.46 8.87
C THR A 154 -7.62 -3.60 8.31
N HIS A 155 -8.50 -2.64 8.62
CA HIS A 155 -9.89 -2.68 8.18
C HIS A 155 -10.40 -1.28 7.88
N VAL A 156 -11.39 -1.19 7.01
CA VAL A 156 -12.13 0.03 6.72
C VAL A 156 -13.62 -0.27 6.72
N ASP A 157 -14.41 0.60 7.34
CA ASP A 157 -15.86 0.60 7.20
C ASP A 157 -16.22 1.45 5.99
N THR A 158 -16.74 0.82 4.95
CA THR A 158 -17.09 1.46 3.68
C THR A 158 -18.22 2.46 3.83
N ARG A 159 -19.17 2.27 4.76
CA ARG A 159 -20.21 3.26 5.04
C ARG A 159 -19.62 4.53 5.62
N LEU A 160 -18.66 4.40 6.54
CA LEU A 160 -17.99 5.59 7.11
C LEU A 160 -17.21 6.35 6.05
N VAL A 161 -16.52 5.64 5.13
CA VAL A 161 -15.80 6.28 4.02
C VAL A 161 -16.77 7.00 3.08
N LEU A 162 -17.84 6.34 2.66
CA LEU A 162 -18.83 6.92 1.76
C LEU A 162 -19.54 8.13 2.39
N ALA A 163 -19.91 8.05 3.68
CA ALA A 163 -20.51 9.17 4.39
C ALA A 163 -19.53 10.35 4.52
N ALA A 164 -18.25 10.09 4.81
CA ALA A 164 -17.22 11.13 4.85
C ALA A 164 -16.98 11.79 3.47
N ALA A 165 -17.19 11.03 2.39
CA ALA A 165 -17.14 11.52 1.02
C ALA A 165 -18.44 12.25 0.58
N GLY A 166 -19.48 12.30 1.41
CA GLY A 166 -20.76 12.94 1.08
C GLY A 166 -21.63 12.12 0.11
N MET A 167 -21.45 10.80 0.08
CA MET A 167 -22.15 9.87 -0.81
C MET A 167 -23.31 9.12 -0.14
N LEU A 168 -23.60 9.43 1.14
CA LEU A 168 -24.69 8.86 1.95
C LEU A 168 -25.44 9.95 2.72
#